data_AF-A0A0R2V405-F1
#
_entry.id   AF-A0A0R2V405-F1
#
_cell.length_a   1.000
_cell.length_b   1.000
_cell.length_c   1.000
_cell.angle_alpha   90.00
_cell.angle_beta   90.00
_cell.angle_gamma   90.00
#
_symmetry.space_group_name_H-M   'P 1'
#
loop_
_entity.id
_entity.type
_entity.pdbx_description
1 polymer ?
#
loop_
_entity_poly.entity_id
_entity_poly.type
_entity_poly.pdbx_seq_one_letter_code
_entity_poly.pdbx_strand_id
1 'polypeptide(L)'
;MRQDTWWPKWLMVSGGYGANGLLGGFENYWCTDPLIRPEECLPQNRIDYTEVPRYRQYYLSLDLDLQSIETDSPFWNMMFELLSIIKVPMPTIEFNGDGRVNFYPLYF
;
A
#
# COMPACT_ATOMS: atom_id res chain seq x y z
N MET A 1 28.95 20.61 0.24
CA MET A 1 29.44 19.87 -0.93
C MET A 1 28.52 18.68 -1.12
N ARG A 2 27.83 18.59 -2.26
CA ARG A 2 26.98 17.43 -2.58
C ARG A 2 27.88 16.22 -2.73
N GLN A 3 27.61 15.14 -2.00
CA GLN A 3 28.30 13.89 -2.24
C GLN A 3 27.76 13.30 -3.54
N ASP A 4 28.69 12.93 -4.42
CA ASP A 4 28.39 12.18 -5.63
C ASP A 4 28.21 10.72 -5.22
N THR A 5 26.95 10.32 -5.05
CA THR A 5 26.56 8.93 -4.84
C THR A 5 26.29 8.27 -6.18
N TRP A 6 26.69 7.01 -6.32
CA TRP A 6 26.40 6.19 -7.51
C TRP A 6 24.89 5.95 -7.73
N TRP A 7 24.09 6.15 -6.67
CA TRP A 7 22.65 6.02 -6.69
C TRP A 7 21.97 7.33 -7.16
N PRO A 8 21.06 7.29 -8.14
CA PRO A 8 20.34 8.48 -8.59
C PRO A 8 19.49 9.07 -7.46
N LYS A 9 19.63 10.37 -7.20
CA LYS A 9 18.90 11.05 -6.11
C LYS A 9 17.38 11.07 -6.32
N TRP A 10 16.96 11.03 -7.57
CA TRP A 10 15.55 10.99 -7.95
C TRP A 10 14.91 9.62 -7.80
N LEU A 11 15.70 8.57 -7.52
CA LEU A 11 15.20 7.22 -7.31
C LEU A 11 15.28 6.88 -5.82
N MET A 12 14.17 6.50 -5.22
CA MET A 12 14.09 6.18 -3.79
C MET A 12 13.57 4.77 -3.57
N VAL A 13 13.79 4.26 -2.36
CA VAL A 13 13.14 3.04 -1.87
C VAL A 13 12.06 3.46 -0.88
N SER A 14 10.83 3.00 -1.11
CA SER A 14 9.65 3.31 -0.29
C SER A 14 9.09 2.06 0.37
N GLY A 15 8.52 2.25 1.55
CA GLY A 15 7.83 1.22 2.31
C GLY A 15 6.33 1.51 2.37
N GLY A 16 5.51 0.49 2.10
CA GLY A 16 4.04 0.58 2.18
C GLY A 16 3.47 -0.48 3.13
N TYR A 17 2.26 -0.24 3.60
CA TYR A 17 1.53 -1.18 4.44
C TYR A 17 0.06 -1.21 4.02
N GLY A 18 -0.50 -2.42 3.93
CA GLY A 18 -1.89 -2.67 3.59
C GLY A 18 -2.44 -3.86 4.36
N ALA A 19 -3.70 -4.16 4.10
CA ALA A 19 -4.34 -5.36 4.59
C ALA A 19 -5.43 -5.82 3.62
N ASN A 20 -5.61 -7.13 3.54
CA ASN A 20 -6.60 -7.76 2.68
C ASN A 20 -7.52 -8.66 3.50
N GLY A 21 -8.74 -8.84 3.00
CA GLY A 21 -9.75 -9.68 3.64
C GLY A 21 -10.31 -9.14 4.95
N LEU A 22 -10.04 -7.90 5.34
CA LEU A 22 -10.61 -7.30 6.56
C LEU A 22 -12.06 -6.85 6.34
N LEU A 23 -13.00 -7.79 6.24
CA LEU A 23 -14.41 -7.50 5.98
C LEU A 23 -15.18 -7.06 7.25
N GLY A 24 -14.90 -7.72 8.37
CA GLY A 24 -15.40 -7.31 9.69
C GLY A 24 -14.32 -6.65 10.56
N GLY A 25 -14.73 -6.02 11.67
CA GLY A 25 -13.81 -5.27 12.55
C GLY A 25 -12.71 -6.13 13.15
N PHE A 26 -13.07 -7.29 13.71
CA PHE A 26 -12.13 -8.22 14.35
C PHE A 26 -12.02 -9.54 13.60
N GLU A 27 -13.15 -10.09 13.20
CA GLU A 27 -13.26 -11.33 12.44
C GLU A 27 -14.14 -11.12 11.22
N ASN A 28 -14.09 -12.03 10.27
CA ASN A 28 -15.00 -12.03 9.11
C ASN A 28 -16.31 -12.76 9.45
N TYR A 29 -16.79 -12.54 10.66
CA TYR A 29 -17.94 -13.20 11.23
C TYR A 29 -18.75 -12.19 12.05
N TRP A 30 -19.98 -11.87 11.62
CA TRP A 30 -20.81 -10.85 12.28
C TRP A 30 -22.31 -11.05 12.04
N CYS A 31 -23.14 -10.23 12.69
CA CYS A 31 -24.59 -10.22 12.49
C CYS A 31 -25.09 -8.98 11.78
N THR A 32 -26.22 -9.14 11.09
CA THR A 32 -26.85 -8.05 10.33
C THR A 32 -27.20 -6.85 11.23
N ASP A 33 -27.60 -7.11 12.48
CA ASP A 33 -27.71 -6.09 13.50
C ASP A 33 -26.36 -5.88 14.20
N PRO A 34 -25.70 -4.72 14.04
CA PRO A 34 -24.37 -4.47 14.60
C PRO A 34 -24.37 -4.31 16.13
N LEU A 35 -25.53 -4.22 16.77
CA LEU A 35 -25.66 -4.15 18.23
C LEU A 35 -25.63 -5.53 18.90
N ILE A 36 -25.85 -6.59 18.13
CA ILE A 36 -25.94 -7.96 18.63
C ILE A 36 -24.61 -8.67 18.36
N ARG A 37 -24.09 -9.35 19.39
CA ARG A 37 -22.86 -10.13 19.23
C ARG A 37 -23.12 -11.38 18.37
N PRO A 38 -22.12 -11.84 17.59
CA PRO A 38 -22.31 -12.97 16.70
C PRO A 38 -22.73 -14.26 17.42
N GLU A 39 -22.39 -14.42 18.71
CA GLU A 39 -22.75 -15.59 19.52
C GLU A 39 -24.23 -15.61 19.94
N GLU A 40 -24.89 -14.45 20.01
CA GLU A 40 -26.28 -14.29 20.48
C GLU A 40 -27.29 -14.27 19.32
N CYS A 41 -26.80 -14.44 18.11
CA CYS A 41 -27.52 -14.16 16.89
C CYS A 41 -28.19 -15.42 16.32
N LEU A 42 -29.42 -15.24 15.80
CA LEU A 42 -30.12 -16.31 15.10
C LEU A 42 -29.37 -16.68 13.81
N PRO A 43 -29.27 -17.97 13.44
CA PRO A 43 -28.51 -18.41 12.27
C PRO A 43 -28.90 -17.72 10.95
N GLN A 44 -30.15 -17.33 10.80
CA GLN A 44 -30.68 -16.64 9.62
C GLN A 44 -30.20 -15.18 9.48
N ASN A 45 -29.72 -14.56 10.56
CA ASN A 45 -29.21 -13.18 10.58
C ASN A 45 -27.67 -13.14 10.66
N ARG A 46 -27.04 -14.30 10.55
CA ARG A 46 -25.60 -14.52 10.69
C ARG A 46 -24.92 -14.37 9.33
N ILE A 47 -23.85 -13.58 9.27
CA ILE A 47 -23.00 -13.42 8.09
C ILE A 47 -21.64 -14.04 8.38
N ASP A 48 -21.24 -15.01 7.57
CA ASP A 48 -20.02 -15.78 7.76
C ASP A 48 -19.14 -15.75 6.51
N TYR A 49 -18.00 -15.08 6.63
CA TYR A 49 -16.93 -15.02 5.61
C TYR A 49 -15.60 -15.47 6.21
N THR A 50 -15.62 -16.39 7.18
CA THR A 50 -14.41 -16.90 7.84
C THR A 50 -13.43 -17.54 6.84
N GLU A 51 -13.94 -18.04 5.71
CA GLU A 51 -13.16 -18.57 4.59
C GLU A 51 -12.29 -17.51 3.88
N VAL A 52 -12.60 -16.21 4.02
CA VAL A 52 -11.81 -15.13 3.43
C VAL A 52 -10.61 -14.84 4.35
N PRO A 53 -9.37 -15.11 3.92
CA PRO A 53 -8.21 -14.95 4.78
C PRO A 53 -7.94 -13.47 5.07
N ARG A 54 -7.74 -13.16 6.35
CA ARG A 54 -7.36 -11.83 6.85
C ARG A 54 -5.85 -11.79 6.99
N TYR A 55 -5.18 -10.95 6.20
CA TYR A 55 -3.72 -10.82 6.29
C TYR A 55 -3.26 -9.39 6.02
N ARG A 56 -2.08 -9.08 6.56
CA ARG A 56 -1.40 -7.81 6.38
C ARG A 56 -0.47 -7.91 5.19
N GLN A 57 -0.23 -6.79 4.54
CA GLN A 57 0.61 -6.69 3.35
C GLN A 57 1.69 -5.64 3.65
N TYR A 58 2.94 -5.97 3.42
CA TYR A 58 4.06 -5.04 3.55
C TYR A 58 4.69 -4.88 2.18
N TYR A 59 4.84 -3.65 1.71
CA TYR A 59 5.34 -3.35 0.38
C TYR A 59 6.73 -2.73 0.48
N LEU A 60 7.64 -3.18 -0.37
CA LEU A 60 8.91 -2.53 -0.64
C LEU A 60 8.93 -2.17 -2.12
N SER A 61 8.94 -0.88 -2.43
CA SER A 61 8.77 -0.36 -3.79
C SER A 61 9.86 0.64 -4.13
N LEU A 62 10.13 0.80 -5.42
CA LEU A 62 10.89 1.96 -5.90
C LEU A 62 9.95 3.15 -6.06
N ASP A 63 10.43 4.36 -5.75
CA ASP A 63 9.65 5.59 -5.92
C ASP A 63 10.49 6.66 -6.61
N LEU A 64 9.82 7.63 -7.22
CA LEU A 64 10.47 8.75 -7.90
C LEU A 64 10.27 10.05 -7.13
N ASP A 65 11.38 10.66 -6.71
CA ASP A 65 11.40 12.03 -6.23
C ASP A 65 12.00 12.94 -7.30
N LEU A 66 11.16 13.43 -8.21
CA LEU A 66 11.61 14.31 -9.28
C LEU A 66 12.00 15.70 -8.75
N GLN A 67 11.54 16.11 -7.56
CA GLN A 67 11.96 17.38 -6.93
C GLN A 67 13.46 17.42 -6.65
N SER A 68 14.09 16.26 -6.49
CA SER A 68 15.54 16.16 -6.35
C SER A 68 16.32 16.53 -7.63
N ILE A 69 15.65 16.64 -8.78
CA ILE A 69 16.23 17.06 -10.05
C ILE A 69 16.25 18.59 -10.11
N GLU A 70 17.41 19.19 -9.84
CA GLU A 70 17.59 20.64 -9.95
C GLU A 70 17.92 21.05 -11.38
N THR A 71 17.21 22.06 -11.87
CA THR A 71 17.47 22.71 -13.16
C THR A 71 17.63 24.22 -12.99
N ASP A 72 18.30 24.87 -13.95
CA ASP A 72 18.44 26.33 -13.95
C ASP A 72 17.13 27.08 -14.31
N SER A 73 16.08 26.35 -14.71
CA SER A 73 14.80 26.92 -15.14
C SER A 73 13.75 26.84 -14.03
N PRO A 74 13.15 27.97 -13.61
CA PRO A 74 12.06 27.98 -12.65
C PRO A 74 10.85 27.15 -13.11
N PHE A 75 10.59 27.11 -14.43
CA PHE A 75 9.48 26.35 -15.00
C PHE A 75 9.66 24.84 -14.81
N TRP A 76 10.85 24.30 -15.12
CA TRP A 76 11.12 22.87 -15.00
C TRP A 76 11.16 22.41 -13.55
N ASN A 77 11.70 23.23 -12.65
CA ASN A 77 11.66 22.94 -11.21
C ASN A 77 10.20 22.82 -10.72
N MET A 78 9.33 23.73 -11.12
CA MET A 78 7.89 23.66 -10.80
C MET A 78 7.22 22.40 -11.40
N MET A 79 7.55 22.04 -12.64
CA MET A 79 7.00 20.83 -13.28
C MET A 79 7.43 19.56 -12.54
N PHE A 80 8.70 19.43 -12.17
CA PHE A 80 9.17 18.28 -11.40
C PHE A 80 8.55 18.20 -10.01
N GLU A 81 8.27 19.35 -9.39
CA GLU A 81 7.53 19.43 -8.14
C GLU A 81 6.11 18.87 -8.27
N LEU A 82 5.37 19.30 -9.29
CA LEU A 82 4.01 18.83 -9.55
C LEU A 82 3.97 17.34 -9.94
N LEU A 83 4.91 16.89 -10.76
CA LEU A 83 4.95 15.49 -11.19
C LEU A 83 5.28 14.54 -10.03
N SER A 84 6.06 14.98 -9.04
CA SER A 84 6.38 14.16 -7.85
C SER A 84 5.18 13.90 -6.93
N ILE A 85 4.09 14.67 -7.08
CA ILE A 85 2.84 14.44 -6.33
C ILE A 85 2.11 13.19 -6.83
N ILE A 86 2.24 12.88 -8.12
CA ILE A 86 1.57 11.75 -8.75
C ILE A 86 2.42 10.51 -8.54
N LYS A 87 1.87 9.50 -7.85
CA LYS A 87 2.57 8.23 -7.68
C LYS A 87 2.71 7.53 -9.02
N VAL A 88 3.95 7.30 -9.43
CA VAL A 88 4.27 6.57 -10.66
C VAL A 88 4.33 5.08 -10.35
N PRO A 89 3.67 4.22 -11.13
CA PRO A 89 3.72 2.79 -10.88
C PRO A 89 5.13 2.25 -11.07
N MET A 90 5.59 1.49 -10.09
CA MET A 90 6.98 1.05 -9.99
C MET A 90 7.11 -0.41 -9.55
N PRO A 91 8.26 -1.05 -9.84
CA PRO A 91 8.56 -2.39 -9.35
C PRO A 91 8.42 -2.47 -7.83
N THR A 92 7.62 -3.42 -7.38
CA THR A 92 7.24 -3.56 -5.97
C THR A 92 7.28 -5.02 -5.56
N ILE A 93 7.84 -5.28 -4.38
CA ILE A 93 7.77 -6.58 -3.72
C ILE A 93 6.79 -6.44 -2.56
N GLU A 94 5.82 -7.35 -2.50
CA GLU A 94 4.85 -7.45 -1.42
C GLU A 94 5.16 -8.69 -0.58
N PHE A 95 5.22 -8.51 0.73
CA PHE A 95 5.31 -9.56 1.73
C PHE A 95 3.96 -9.68 2.43
N ASN A 96 3.31 -10.83 2.25
CA ASN A 96 2.04 -11.11 2.88
C ASN A 96 2.22 -11.78 4.24
N GLY A 97 1.33 -11.45 5.18
CA GLY A 97 1.27 -12.09 6.49
C GLY A 97 0.95 -13.58 6.44
N ASP A 98 0.46 -14.07 5.31
CA ASP A 98 0.26 -15.50 5.04
C ASP A 98 1.54 -16.22 4.54
N GLY A 99 2.66 -15.50 4.47
CA GLY A 99 3.97 -16.03 4.08
C GLY A 99 4.28 -15.96 2.57
N ARG A 100 3.34 -15.47 1.75
CA ARG A 100 3.59 -15.31 0.31
C ARG A 100 4.39 -14.04 0.02
N VAL A 101 5.30 -14.15 -0.95
CA VAL A 101 6.03 -12.99 -1.51
C VAL A 101 5.61 -12.82 -2.96
N ASN A 102 5.05 -11.66 -3.28
CA ASN A 102 4.63 -11.33 -4.64
C ASN A 102 5.57 -10.27 -5.22
N PHE A 103 5.88 -10.39 -6.51
CA PHE A 103 6.60 -9.37 -7.26
C PHE A 103 5.70 -8.78 -8.33
N TYR A 104 5.56 -7.46 -8.29
CA TYR A 104 4.83 -6.68 -9.27
C TYR A 104 5.83 -5.85 -10.07
N PRO A 105 6.00 -6.10 -11.38
CA PRO A 105 6.85 -5.25 -12.23
C PRO A 105 6.38 -3.80 -12.28
N LEU A 106 5.07 -3.57 -12.13
CA LEU A 106 4.40 -2.27 -12.09
C LEU A 106 3.27 -2.33 -11.04
N TYR A 107 3.29 -1.42 -10.07
CA TYR A 107 2.32 -1.37 -8.97
C TYR A 107 2.11 0.06 -8.49
N PHE A 108 0.90 0.40 -8.05
CA PHE A 108 0.48 1.75 -7.63
C PHE A 108 0.37 1.87 -6.11
#